data_AF-A0A8S3GGJ5-F1
#
_entry.id   AF-A0A8S3GGJ5-F1
#
_cell.length_a   1.000
_cell.length_b   1.000
_cell.length_c   1.000
_cell.angle_alpha   90.00
_cell.angle_beta   90.00
_cell.angle_gamma   90.00
#
_symmetry.space_group_name_H-M   'P 1'
#
loop_
_entity.id
_entity.type
_entity.pdbx_description
1 polymer ?
#
loop_
_entity_poly.entity_id
_entity_poly.type
_entity_poly.pdbx_seq_one_letter_code
_entity_poly.pdbx_strand_id
1 'polypeptide(L)'
;MRSNLLPIDQLLMCMNKIQQGDHYPTPTPSIAKIEQYPIYSSENSRSRTSFDGDDTISFGPIKVKPRKKPAPTLATGRRSKYEILNADEEHKRNIRRARNRAAAERVRVSRLNIEQQLLDEISALEKQEEKLLQNVETLQHQKLHLETRLFTH
;
A
#
# COMPACT_ATOMS: atom_id res chain seq x y z
N MET A 1 -2.44 -40.12 44.08
CA MET A 1 -1.75 -38.82 44.26
C MET A 1 -2.26 -37.88 43.17
N ARG A 2 -3.20 -36.99 43.50
CA ARG A 2 -3.81 -36.05 42.55
C ARG A 2 -2.97 -34.78 42.55
N SER A 3 -2.43 -34.41 41.39
CA SER A 3 -1.71 -33.17 41.16
C SER A 3 -2.68 -31.99 41.18
N ASN A 4 -2.57 -31.15 42.20
CA ASN A 4 -3.23 -29.85 42.25
C ASN A 4 -2.41 -28.85 41.44
N LEU A 5 -2.67 -28.79 40.13
CA LEU A 5 -2.24 -27.65 39.30
C LEU A 5 -3.40 -26.66 39.26
N LEU A 6 -3.09 -25.39 39.55
CA LEU A 6 -4.08 -24.32 39.46
C LEU A 6 -4.49 -24.11 37.99
N PRO A 7 -5.77 -23.79 37.69
CA PRO A 7 -6.26 -23.62 36.31
C PRO A 7 -5.49 -22.59 35.47
N ILE A 8 -4.74 -21.70 36.11
CA ILE A 8 -3.96 -20.63 35.47
C ILE A 8 -2.69 -21.20 34.79
N ASP A 9 -2.06 -22.23 35.37
CA ASP A 9 -0.83 -22.80 34.83
C ASP A 9 -1.06 -23.64 33.56
N GLN A 10 -2.30 -24.09 33.34
CA GLN A 10 -2.67 -24.85 32.16
C GLN A 10 -2.87 -23.96 30.92
N LEU A 11 -3.15 -22.66 31.11
CA LEU A 11 -3.25 -21.72 29.98
C LEU A 11 -1.87 -21.27 29.48
N LEU A 12 -0.87 -21.22 30.35
CA LEU A 12 0.49 -20.80 29.98
C LEU A 12 1.26 -21.89 29.21
N MET A 13 0.91 -23.17 29.38
CA MET A 13 1.52 -24.27 28.61
C MET A 13 0.88 -24.52 27.24
N CYS A 14 -0.33 -24.02 27.00
CA CYS A 14 -1.04 -24.21 25.73
C CYS A 14 -0.75 -23.11 24.68
N MET A 15 -0.02 -22.05 25.03
CA MET A 15 0.34 -20.98 24.09
C MET A 15 1.69 -21.20 23.39
N ASN A 16 2.46 -22.24 23.74
CA ASN A 16 3.78 -22.51 23.16
C ASN A 16 3.80 -23.54 22.00
N LYS A 17 2.66 -23.72 21.32
CA LYS A 17 2.60 -24.55 20.10
C LYS A 17 1.78 -23.87 18.99
N ILE A 18 2.35 -22.82 18.42
CA ILE A 18 2.20 -22.49 17.00
C ILE A 18 3.61 -22.65 16.44
N GLN A 19 3.97 -23.89 16.10
CA GLN A 19 4.18 -24.32 14.71
C GLN A 19 4.75 -23.23 13.81
N GLN A 20 6.00 -23.49 13.44
CA GLN A 20 6.77 -22.90 12.37
C GLN A 20 5.89 -22.51 11.17
N GLY A 21 5.83 -21.21 10.91
CA GLY A 21 5.22 -20.63 9.73
C GLY A 21 6.11 -19.48 9.28
N ASP A 22 6.71 -19.66 8.10
CA ASP A 22 7.24 -18.67 7.18
C ASP A 22 7.74 -17.34 7.77
N HIS A 23 9.06 -17.17 7.73
CA HIS A 23 9.70 -15.86 7.75
C HIS A 23 9.14 -15.00 6.61
N TYR A 24 8.11 -14.21 6.89
CA TYR A 24 7.84 -13.02 6.10
C TYR A 24 8.82 -11.95 6.57
N PRO A 25 9.61 -11.34 5.67
CA PRO A 25 10.44 -10.21 6.05
C PRO A 25 9.52 -9.09 6.48
N THR A 26 9.57 -8.73 7.76
CA THR A 26 9.10 -7.45 8.27
C THR A 26 9.69 -6.35 7.42
N PRO A 27 8.89 -5.51 6.74
CA PRO A 27 9.42 -4.26 6.21
C PRO A 27 9.82 -3.43 7.42
N THR A 28 11.11 -3.17 7.55
CA THR A 28 11.63 -2.16 8.46
C THR A 28 10.81 -0.87 8.28
N PRO A 29 10.45 -0.15 9.36
CA PRO A 29 9.93 1.19 9.24
C PRO A 29 11.12 2.08 8.83
N SER A 30 11.50 1.97 7.56
CA SER A 30 12.19 3.04 6.87
C SER A 30 11.26 4.24 7.04
N ILE A 31 11.74 5.23 7.79
CA ILE A 31 11.18 6.57 7.82
C ILE A 31 11.14 7.01 6.35
N ALA A 32 10.04 6.69 5.68
CA ALA A 32 9.75 7.14 4.36
C ALA A 32 9.57 8.63 4.52
N LYS A 33 10.67 9.36 4.28
CA LYS A 33 10.61 10.76 3.90
C LYS A 33 9.39 10.90 3.02
N ILE A 34 8.49 11.78 3.45
CA ILE A 34 7.31 12.19 2.70
C ILE A 34 7.83 12.66 1.35
N GLU A 35 7.95 11.75 0.40
CA GLU A 35 8.09 12.09 -1.00
C GLU A 35 6.72 12.63 -1.36
N GLN A 36 6.62 13.95 -1.23
CA GLN A 36 5.69 14.74 -2.00
C GLN A 36 5.86 14.29 -3.45
N TYR A 37 5.05 13.32 -3.88
CA TYR A 37 4.97 12.99 -5.29
C TYR A 37 4.62 14.30 -5.99
N PRO A 38 5.53 14.87 -6.80
CA PRO A 38 5.21 16.06 -7.53
C PRO A 38 4.00 15.70 -8.39
N ILE A 39 2.95 16.50 -8.28
CA ILE A 39 1.86 16.51 -9.26
C ILE A 39 2.56 16.87 -10.58
N TYR A 40 2.99 15.85 -11.32
CA TYR A 40 3.52 16.03 -12.66
C TYR A 40 2.35 16.55 -13.50
N SER A 41 2.25 17.88 -13.55
CA SER A 41 1.73 18.57 -14.72
C SER A 41 2.49 17.98 -15.88
N SER A 42 1.82 17.07 -16.61
CA SER A 42 2.36 16.48 -17.81
C SER A 42 2.43 17.61 -18.84
N GLU A 43 3.51 18.39 -18.77
CA GLU A 43 3.87 19.32 -19.82
C GLU A 43 4.07 18.48 -21.06
N ASN A 44 3.18 18.75 -22.00
CA ASN A 44 3.03 18.05 -23.24
C ASN A 44 4.25 18.39 -24.09
N SER A 45 5.35 17.65 -23.90
CA SER A 45 6.47 17.58 -24.83
C SER A 45 5.94 17.01 -26.14
N ARG A 46 5.30 17.87 -26.93
CA ARG A 46 4.91 17.61 -28.31
C ARG A 46 6.20 17.43 -29.09
N SER A 47 6.69 16.20 -29.16
CA SER A 47 7.73 15.82 -30.10
C SER A 47 7.24 16.20 -31.50
N ARG A 48 7.79 17.28 -32.05
CA ARG A 48 7.61 17.66 -33.46
C ARG A 48 8.19 16.52 -34.29
N THR A 49 7.32 15.71 -34.88
CA THR A 49 7.71 14.72 -35.89
C THR A 49 8.13 15.49 -37.14
N SER A 50 9.42 15.46 -37.49
CA SER A 50 9.87 15.93 -38.81
C SER A 50 9.46 14.87 -39.84
N PHE A 51 8.78 15.32 -40.89
CA PHE A 51 8.36 14.48 -42.02
C PHE A 51 9.53 14.45 -43.02
N ASP A 52 10.53 13.61 -42.75
CA ASP A 52 11.48 13.19 -43.79
C ASP A 52 10.95 11.91 -44.43
N GLY A 53 11.04 11.83 -45.75
CA GLY A 53 10.35 10.85 -46.62
C GLY A 53 10.70 9.36 -46.48
N ASP A 54 11.20 8.93 -45.31
CA ASP A 54 11.25 7.54 -44.89
C ASP A 54 10.46 7.43 -43.58
N ASP A 55 9.19 7.01 -43.68
CA ASP A 55 8.19 6.91 -42.60
C ASP A 55 8.69 6.03 -41.43
N THR A 56 9.64 6.49 -40.62
CA THR A 56 10.17 5.78 -39.46
C THR A 56 10.00 6.69 -38.26
N ILE A 57 9.08 6.32 -37.37
CA ILE A 57 8.81 7.07 -36.14
C ILE A 57 9.76 6.55 -35.06
N SER A 58 10.51 7.46 -34.43
CA SER A 58 11.40 7.14 -33.31
C SER A 58 10.72 7.39 -31.96
N PHE A 59 10.90 6.44 -31.05
CA PHE A 59 10.52 6.52 -29.65
C PHE A 59 11.78 6.25 -28.81
N GLY A 60 12.59 7.27 -28.57
CA GLY A 60 13.89 7.11 -27.92
C GLY A 60 14.81 6.16 -28.72
N PRO A 61 15.40 5.12 -28.10
CA PRO A 61 16.26 4.17 -28.82
C PRO A 61 15.50 3.25 -29.80
N ILE A 62 14.16 3.22 -29.75
CA ILE A 62 13.34 2.33 -30.57
C ILE A 62 12.92 3.06 -31.85
N LYS A 63 13.16 2.43 -33.01
CA LYS A 63 12.69 2.90 -34.31
C LYS A 63 11.57 1.99 -34.81
N VAL A 64 10.43 2.57 -35.17
CA VAL A 64 9.24 1.82 -35.63
C VAL A 64 8.78 2.33 -36.98
N LYS A 65 8.65 1.42 -37.95
CA LYS A 65 7.98 1.71 -39.23
C LYS A 65 6.46 1.56 -39.04
N PRO A 66 5.66 2.63 -39.15
CA PRO A 66 4.22 2.54 -39.04
C PRO A 66 3.68 1.67 -40.17
N ARG A 67 2.85 0.69 -39.81
CA ARG A 67 2.18 -0.16 -40.80
C ARG A 67 1.19 0.69 -41.59
N LYS A 68 1.30 0.67 -42.92
CA LYS A 68 0.40 1.39 -43.85
C LYS A 68 -1.03 0.85 -43.88
N LYS A 69 -1.25 -0.37 -43.38
CA LYS A 69 -2.57 -0.99 -43.25
C LYS A 69 -2.80 -1.37 -41.78
N PRO A 70 -3.96 -1.06 -41.18
CA PRO A 70 -4.26 -1.49 -39.83
C PRO A 70 -4.20 -3.02 -39.76
N ALA A 71 -3.61 -3.56 -38.69
CA ALA A 71 -3.61 -4.99 -38.47
C ALA A 71 -5.06 -5.49 -38.36
N PRO A 72 -5.43 -6.63 -38.98
CA PRO A 72 -6.80 -7.15 -38.98
C PRO A 72 -7.29 -7.66 -37.61
N THR A 73 -6.55 -7.43 -36.53
CA THR A 73 -6.94 -7.75 -35.16
C THR A 73 -7.80 -6.65 -34.54
N LEU A 74 -8.94 -6.34 -35.19
CA LEU A 74 -10.03 -5.52 -34.64
C LEU A 74 -11.16 -6.36 -34.02
N ALA A 75 -10.98 -7.68 -33.89
CA ALA A 75 -11.93 -8.55 -33.19
C ALA A 75 -11.96 -8.32 -31.65
N THR A 76 -11.05 -7.51 -31.10
CA THR A 76 -10.96 -7.21 -29.65
C THR A 76 -11.66 -5.89 -29.25
N GLY A 77 -12.34 -5.19 -30.18
CA GLY A 77 -13.05 -3.94 -29.86
C GLY A 77 -12.15 -2.75 -29.51
N ARG A 78 -10.84 -2.84 -29.77
CA ARG A 78 -9.88 -1.75 -29.55
C ARG A 78 -9.82 -0.85 -30.79
N ARG A 79 -10.19 0.42 -30.67
CA ARG A 79 -10.08 1.41 -31.75
C ARG A 79 -8.63 1.65 -32.17
N SER A 80 -8.41 1.97 -33.45
CA SER A 80 -7.06 2.23 -33.99
C SER A 80 -6.45 3.49 -33.37
N LYS A 81 -5.13 3.50 -33.14
CA LYS A 81 -4.40 4.68 -32.63
C LYS A 81 -4.48 5.89 -33.58
N TYR A 82 -4.72 5.65 -34.87
CA TYR A 82 -4.72 6.66 -35.94
C TYR A 82 -6.14 7.07 -36.40
N GLU A 83 -7.17 6.63 -35.68
CA GLU A 83 -8.55 7.02 -35.97
C GLU A 83 -8.78 8.47 -35.54
N ILE A 84 -9.07 9.35 -36.50
CA ILE A 84 -9.46 10.74 -36.24
C ILE A 84 -10.88 10.70 -35.68
N LEU A 85 -11.04 11.00 -34.40
CA LEU A 85 -12.36 11.10 -33.76
C LEU A 85 -13.05 12.38 -34.24
N ASN A 86 -14.37 12.33 -34.39
CA ASN A 86 -15.14 13.54 -34.61
C ASN A 86 -15.00 14.49 -33.40
N ALA A 87 -15.10 15.81 -33.62
CA ALA A 87 -14.90 16.82 -32.59
C ALA A 87 -15.77 16.58 -31.34
N ASP A 88 -17.02 16.15 -31.55
CA ASP A 88 -17.96 15.82 -30.47
C ASP A 88 -17.52 14.59 -29.67
N GLU A 89 -16.99 13.57 -30.34
CA GLU A 89 -16.46 12.37 -29.69
C GLU A 89 -15.19 12.68 -28.89
N GLU A 90 -14.32 13.55 -29.40
CA GLU A 90 -13.13 14.02 -28.70
C GLU A 90 -13.48 14.79 -27.43
N HIS A 91 -14.45 15.70 -27.50
CA HIS A 91 -14.93 16.44 -26.32
C HIS A 91 -15.47 15.50 -25.24
N LYS A 92 -16.32 14.54 -25.62
CA LYS A 92 -16.84 13.51 -24.69
C LYS A 92 -15.71 12.67 -24.07
N ARG A 93 -14.70 12.32 -24.87
CA ARG A 93 -13.51 11.59 -24.40
C ARG A 93 -12.71 12.42 -23.39
N ASN A 94 -12.53 13.70 -23.62
CA ASN A 94 -11.82 14.61 -22.72
C ASN A 94 -12.54 14.75 -21.38
N ILE A 95 -13.86 14.90 -21.37
CA ILE A 95 -14.66 14.90 -20.15
C ILE A 95 -14.49 13.58 -19.37
N ARG A 96 -14.58 12.43 -20.06
CA ARG A 96 -14.38 11.11 -19.41
C ARG A 96 -12.99 10.98 -18.80
N ARG A 97 -11.95 11.41 -19.51
CA ARG A 97 -10.57 11.41 -19.00
C ARG A 97 -10.41 12.33 -17.80
N ALA A 98 -10.97 13.54 -17.84
CA ALA A 98 -10.93 14.48 -16.73
C ALA A 98 -11.60 13.90 -15.48
N ARG A 99 -12.79 13.29 -15.63
CA ARG A 99 -13.49 12.60 -14.53
C ARG A 99 -12.68 11.42 -13.98
N ASN A 100 -12.10 10.60 -14.86
CA ASN A 100 -11.30 9.45 -14.44
C ASN A 100 -10.02 9.88 -13.71
N ARG A 101 -9.33 10.94 -14.18
CA ARG A 101 -8.20 11.53 -13.46
C ARG A 101 -8.60 11.99 -12.06
N ALA A 102 -9.71 12.71 -11.93
CA ALA A 102 -10.21 13.15 -10.63
C ALA A 102 -10.59 11.97 -9.72
N ALA A 103 -11.17 10.89 -10.28
CA ALA A 103 -11.48 9.69 -9.53
C ALA A 103 -10.21 8.96 -9.06
N ALA A 104 -9.20 8.83 -9.92
CA ALA A 104 -7.91 8.23 -9.57
C ALA A 104 -7.21 9.01 -8.45
N GLU A 105 -7.23 10.35 -8.50
CA GLU A 105 -6.67 11.17 -7.43
C GLU A 105 -7.42 10.98 -6.11
N ARG A 106 -8.76 10.94 -6.13
CA ARG A 106 -9.55 10.63 -4.92
C ARG A 106 -9.22 9.26 -4.34
N VAL A 107 -9.04 8.25 -5.19
CA VAL A 107 -8.64 6.90 -4.73
C VAL A 107 -7.25 6.93 -4.09
N ARG A 108 -6.30 7.66 -4.70
CA ARG A 108 -4.95 7.83 -4.15
C ARG A 108 -4.99 8.48 -2.78
N VAL A 109 -5.72 9.58 -2.63
CA VAL A 109 -5.90 10.29 -1.35
C VAL A 109 -6.60 9.41 -0.33
N SER A 110 -7.68 8.72 -0.70
CA SER A 110 -8.40 7.82 0.21
C SER A 110 -7.50 6.69 0.71
N ARG A 111 -6.65 6.13 -0.15
CA ARG A 111 -5.68 5.09 0.22
C ARG A 111 -4.66 5.62 1.22
N LEU A 112 -4.09 6.80 0.96
CA LEU A 112 -3.13 7.44 1.88
C LEU A 112 -3.77 7.73 3.25
N ASN A 113 -5.02 8.20 3.27
CA ASN A 113 -5.73 8.45 4.52
C ASN A 113 -5.95 7.16 5.33
N ILE A 114 -6.32 6.06 4.67
CA ILE A 114 -6.47 4.75 5.33
C ILE A 114 -5.12 4.26 5.86
N GLU A 115 -4.05 4.36 5.06
CA GLU A 115 -2.69 4.01 5.50
C GLU A 115 -2.30 4.82 6.74
N GLN A 116 -2.56 6.13 6.76
CA GLN A 116 -2.27 6.97 7.92
C GLN A 116 -3.10 6.57 9.14
N GLN A 117 -4.40 6.33 8.99
CA GLN A 117 -5.27 5.90 10.09
C GLN A 117 -4.79 4.59 10.72
N LEU A 118 -4.37 3.63 9.90
CA LEU A 118 -3.83 2.36 10.39
C LEU A 118 -2.51 2.56 11.14
N LEU A 119 -1.63 3.44 10.67
CA LEU A 119 -0.38 3.76 11.37
C LEU A 119 -0.65 4.42 12.72
N ASP A 120 -1.60 5.36 12.77
CA ASP A 120 -2.01 6.02 14.01
C ASP A 120 -2.62 5.01 14.99
N GLU A 121 -3.43 4.07 14.50
CA GLU A 121 -4.03 2.99 15.31
C GLU A 121 -2.96 2.04 15.87
N ILE A 122 -1.99 1.62 15.04
CA ILE A 122 -0.86 0.80 15.49
C ILE A 122 -0.10 1.53 16.61
N SER A 123 0.25 2.80 16.41
CA SER A 123 0.96 3.58 17.43
C SER A 123 0.17 3.72 18.73
N ALA A 124 -1.14 3.91 18.64
CA ALA A 124 -2.01 3.96 19.81
C ALA A 124 -2.04 2.62 20.57
N LEU A 125 -2.11 1.50 19.84
CA LEU A 125 -2.10 0.16 20.43
C LEU A 125 -0.76 -0.18 21.09
N GLU A 126 0.37 0.14 20.44
CA GLU A 126 1.72 -0.05 21.02
C GLU A 126 1.88 0.73 22.33
N LYS A 127 1.41 1.98 22.37
CA LYS A 127 1.43 2.78 23.60
C LYS A 127 0.54 2.20 24.70
N GLN A 128 -0.61 1.64 24.32
CA GLN A 128 -1.50 0.97 25.26
C GLN A 128 -0.87 -0.31 25.81
N GLU A 129 -0.21 -1.09 24.96
CA GLU A 129 0.55 -2.29 25.36
C GLU A 129 1.64 -1.92 26.36
N GLU A 130 2.48 -0.92 26.06
CA GLU A 130 3.54 -0.47 26.96
C GLU A 130 2.98 -0.08 28.34
N LYS A 131 1.88 0.69 28.36
CA LYS A 131 1.21 1.07 29.60
C LYS A 131 0.68 -0.13 30.39
N LEU A 132 0.11 -1.12 29.70
CA LEU A 132 -0.38 -2.34 30.35
C LEU A 132 0.77 -3.17 30.92
N LEU A 133 1.89 -3.29 30.20
CA LEU A 133 3.08 -3.98 30.68
C LEU A 133 3.66 -3.32 31.93
N GLN A 134 3.76 -1.98 31.95
CA GLN A 134 4.19 -1.23 33.14
C GLN A 134 3.26 -1.46 34.35
N ASN A 135 1.94 -1.52 34.11
CA ASN A 135 0.98 -1.82 35.18
C ASN A 135 1.16 -3.25 35.71
N VAL A 136 1.36 -4.23 34.82
CA VAL A 136 1.60 -5.63 35.20
C VAL A 136 2.86 -5.73 36.06
N GLU A 137 3.96 -5.13 35.63
CA GLU A 137 5.22 -5.10 36.38
C GLU A 137 5.03 -4.46 37.77
N THR A 138 4.36 -3.31 37.82
CA THR A 138 4.06 -2.61 39.09
C THR A 138 3.24 -3.49 40.03
N LEU A 139 2.20 -4.15 39.54
CA LEU A 139 1.35 -5.04 40.32
C LEU A 139 2.10 -6.29 40.79
N GLN A 140 2.98 -6.84 39.95
CA GLN A 140 3.84 -7.97 40.33
C GLN A 140 4.82 -7.59 41.44
N HIS A 141 5.44 -6.41 41.36
CA HIS A 141 6.30 -5.91 42.43
C HIS A 141 5.53 -5.70 43.75
N GLN A 142 4.34 -5.11 43.69
CA GLN A 142 3.49 -4.93 44.86
C GLN A 142 3.07 -6.26 45.47
N LYS A 143 2.67 -7.23 44.64
CA LYS A 143 2.36 -8.60 45.06
C LYS A 143 3.55 -9.22 45.79
N LEU A 144 4.74 -9.22 45.19
CA LEU A 144 5.96 -9.80 45.76
C LEU A 144 6.32 -9.15 47.10
N HIS A 145 6.20 -7.83 47.20
CA HIS A 145 6.45 -7.08 48.43
C HIS A 145 5.49 -7.53 49.57
N LEU A 146 4.20 -7.70 49.26
CA LEU A 146 3.21 -8.15 50.24
C LEU A 146 3.42 -9.62 50.64
N GLU A 147 3.73 -10.50 49.68
CA GLU A 147 4.04 -11.91 49.93
C GLU A 147 5.28 -12.06 50.83
N THR A 148 6.32 -11.25 50.58
CA THR A 148 7.52 -11.22 51.42
C THR A 148 7.17 -10.80 52.84
N ARG A 149 6.39 -9.72 53.01
CA ARG A 149 5.99 -9.22 54.33
C ARG A 149 5.15 -10.24 55.11
N LEU A 150 4.24 -10.95 54.43
CA LEU A 150 3.44 -12.01 55.03
C LEU A 150 4.30 -13.21 55.45
N PHE A 151 5.31 -13.59 54.65
CA PHE A 151 6.19 -14.71 54.98
C PHE A 151 7.15 -14.40 56.14
N THR A 152 7.56 -13.14 56.30
CA THR A 152 8.48 -12.70 57.35
C THR A 152 7.86 -12.53 58.73
N HIS A 153 6.52 -12.58 58.86
CA HIS A 153 5.78 -12.30 60.09
C HIS A 153 5.06 -13.54 60.61
#